data_AF-A0A2R3IPB6-F1
#
_entry.id   AF-A0A2R3IPB6-F1
#
_cell.length_a   1.000
_cell.length_b   1.000
_cell.length_c   1.000
_cell.angle_alpha   90.00
_cell.angle_beta   90.00
_cell.angle_gamma   90.00
#
_symmetry.space_group_name_H-M   'P 1'
#
loop_
_entity.id
_entity.type
_entity.pdbx_description
1 polymer ?
#
loop_
_entity_poly.entity_id
_entity_poly.type
_entity_poly.pdbx_seq_one_letter_code
_entity_poly.pdbx_strand_id
1 'polypeptide(L)' 'MRTLFPLLAIVVLAGFSGLAAQAAPAPFYKWQSKLDGQVACMQTSPGDGWVRLDGPYRDLHCREPLR' A
#
# COMPACT_ATOMS: atom_id res chain seq x y z
N MET A 1 -14.33 35.79 -25.38
CA MET A 1 -14.00 35.46 -23.98
C MET A 1 -14.95 34.42 -23.35
N ARG A 2 -16.29 34.51 -23.53
CA ARG A 2 -17.27 33.55 -22.94
C ARG A 2 -17.11 32.08 -23.36
N THR A 3 -16.62 31.79 -24.57
CA THR A 3 -16.40 30.43 -25.09
C THR A 3 -14.98 29.89 -24.88
N LEU A 4 -14.02 30.76 -24.59
CA LEU A 4 -12.62 30.39 -24.31
C LEU A 4 -12.46 29.84 -22.89
N PHE A 5 -13.24 30.37 -21.94
CA PHE A 5 -13.25 29.94 -20.55
C PHE A 5 -13.66 28.47 -20.35
N PRO A 6 -14.74 27.95 -20.97
CA PRO A 6 -15.11 26.54 -20.84
C PRO A 6 -14.10 25.61 -21.55
N LEU A 7 -13.52 26.03 -22.68
CA LEU A 7 -12.48 25.26 -23.37
C LEU A 7 -11.21 25.14 -22.52
N LEU A 8 -10.78 26.23 -21.89
CA LEU A 8 -9.63 26.23 -20.99
C LEU A 8 -9.88 25.33 -19.77
N ALA A 9 -11.08 25.37 -19.20
CA ALA A 9 -11.46 24.52 -18.07
C ALA A 9 -11.44 23.02 -18.43
N ILE A 10 -11.93 22.65 -19.61
CA ILE A 10 -11.92 21.27 -20.10
C ILE A 10 -10.48 20.77 -20.31
N VAL A 11 -9.60 21.59 -20.87
CA VAL A 11 -8.17 21.23 -21.08
C VAL A 11 -7.45 21.03 -19.74
N VAL A 12 -7.71 21.87 -18.75
CA VAL A 12 -7.10 21.73 -17.41
C VAL A 12 -7.62 20.48 -16.70
N LEU A 13 -8.92 20.20 -16.73
CA LEU A 13 -9.50 19.00 -16.13
C LEU A 13 -9.00 17.70 -16.80
N ALA A 14 -8.85 17.71 -18.13
CA ALA A 14 -8.28 16.58 -18.86
C ALA A 14 -6.80 16.35 -18.50
N GLY A 15 -6.02 17.41 -18.31
CA GLY A 15 -4.61 17.32 -17.93
C GLY A 15 -4.36 16.73 -16.54
N PHE A 16 -5.28 16.94 -15.58
CA PHE A 16 -5.16 16.39 -14.22
C PHE A 16 -5.52 14.91 -14.09
N SER A 17 -6.16 14.32 -15.10
CA SER A 17 -6.63 12.93 -15.07
C SER A 17 -5.49 11.88 -15.13
N GLY A 18 -4.27 12.31 -15.48
CA GLY A 18 -3.11 11.43 -15.70
C GLY A 18 -2.15 11.26 -14.51
N LEU A 19 -2.41 11.89 -13.37
CA LEU A 19 -1.61 11.70 -12.14
C LEU A 19 -1.95 10.35 -11.49
N ALA A 20 -1.51 9.26 -12.13
CA ALA A 20 -1.55 7.94 -11.52
C ALA A 20 -0.51 7.91 -10.40
N ALA A 21 -0.94 7.76 -9.15
CA ALA A 21 -0.02 7.53 -8.04
C ALA A 21 0.60 6.14 -8.18
N GLN A 22 1.91 6.06 -8.39
CA GLN A 22 2.64 4.80 -8.39
C GLN A 22 2.84 4.33 -6.95
N ALA A 23 1.91 3.52 -6.44
CA ALA A 23 2.09 2.82 -5.19
C ALA A 23 3.01 1.61 -5.41
N ALA A 24 4.11 1.53 -4.65
CA ALA A 24 4.89 0.31 -4.57
C ALA A 24 4.03 -0.81 -3.94
N PRO A 25 4.27 -2.09 -4.29
CA PRO A 25 3.63 -3.21 -3.60
C PRO A 25 3.89 -3.13 -2.09
N ALA A 26 2.84 -3.36 -1.30
CA ALA A 26 2.96 -3.30 0.15
C ALA A 26 3.82 -4.47 0.68
N PRO A 27 4.80 -4.21 1.57
CA PRO A 27 5.63 -5.23 2.17
C PRO A 27 4.82 -6.15 3.10
N PHE A 28 5.28 -7.39 3.23
CA PHE A 28 4.77 -8.35 4.22
C PHE A 28 5.66 -8.40 5.46
N TYR A 29 5.07 -8.76 6.60
CA TYR A 29 5.77 -8.91 7.88
C TYR A 29 5.32 -10.20 8.56
N LYS A 30 6.22 -10.79 9.36
CA LYS A 30 5.88 -11.85 10.29
C LYS A 30 5.27 -11.21 11.53
N TRP A 31 4.05 -11.63 11.86
CA TRP A 31 3.34 -11.24 13.08
C TRP A 31 3.26 -12.46 13.98
N GLN A 32 3.53 -12.26 15.27
CA GLN A 32 3.37 -13.29 16.28
C GLN A 32 2.18 -12.97 17.20
N SER A 33 1.32 -13.96 17.42
CA SER A 33 0.22 -13.89 18.36
C SER A 33 0.76 -13.84 19.79
N LYS A 34 0.30 -12.85 20.56
CA LYS A 34 0.60 -12.70 21.99
C LYS A 34 -0.09 -13.77 22.84
N LEU A 35 -1.15 -14.38 22.33
CA LEU A 35 -1.96 -15.37 23.05
C LEU A 35 -1.29 -16.76 23.08
N ASP A 36 -0.77 -17.20 21.94
CA ASP A 36 -0.34 -18.58 21.72
C ASP A 36 0.97 -18.71 20.92
N GLY A 37 1.61 -17.60 20.55
CA GLY A 37 2.88 -17.60 19.85
C GLY A 37 2.81 -17.99 18.37
N GLN A 38 1.62 -18.23 17.81
CA GLN A 38 1.45 -18.54 16.39
C GLN A 38 1.99 -17.42 15.50
N VAL A 39 2.59 -17.78 14.37
CA VAL A 39 3.19 -16.83 13.43
C VAL A 39 2.39 -16.78 12.13
N ALA A 40 2.01 -15.58 11.72
CA ALA A 40 1.33 -15.31 10.46
C ALA A 40 2.13 -14.32 9.60
N CYS A 41 2.07 -14.45 8.27
CA CYS A 41 2.67 -13.50 7.33
C CYS A 41 1.58 -12.61 6.74
N MET A 42 1.60 -11.31 7.03
CA MET A 42 0.59 -10.34 6.57
C MET A 42 1.19 -8.95 6.36
N GLN A 43 0.63 -8.18 5.43
CA GLN A 43 1.08 -6.80 5.16
C GLN A 43 0.81 -5.86 6.34
N THR A 44 -0.31 -6.05 7.02
CA THR A 44 -0.75 -5.26 8.18
C THR A 44 -0.92 -6.14 9.41
N SER A 45 -0.95 -5.53 10.60
CA SER A 45 -1.22 -6.26 11.85
C SER A 45 -2.59 -6.94 11.78
N PRO A 46 -2.73 -8.21 12.22
CA PRO A 46 -4.04 -8.84 12.36
C PRO A 46 -4.89 -8.22 13.49
N GLY A 47 -4.28 -7.50 14.43
CA GLY A 47 -4.96 -6.80 15.53
C GLY A 47 -4.10 -6.61 16.77
N ASP A 48 -4.69 -6.12 17.86
CA ASP A 48 -3.97 -5.78 19.10
C ASP A 48 -3.32 -6.99 19.79
N GLY A 49 -3.85 -8.19 19.54
CA GLY A 49 -3.32 -9.45 20.01
C GLY A 49 -2.02 -9.90 19.33
N TRP A 50 -1.45 -9.09 18.41
CA TRP A 50 -0.28 -9.46 17.63
C TRP A 50 0.88 -8.47 17.84
N VAL A 51 2.09 -8.97 17.69
CA VAL A 51 3.32 -8.17 17.69
C VAL A 51 4.13 -8.47 16.42
N ARG A 52 4.77 -7.44 15.85
CA ARG A 52 5.64 -7.64 14.68
C ARG A 52 6.89 -8.39 15.14
N LEU A 53 7.13 -9.56 14.55
CA LEU A 53 8.27 -10.41 14.84
C LEU A 53 9.45 -10.10 13.91
N ASP A 54 9.20 -9.92 12.61
CA ASP A 54 10.25 -9.79 11.58
C ASP A 54 9.72 -9.22 10.24
N GLY A 55 10.62 -8.85 9.32
CA GLY A 55 10.33 -8.27 8.00
C GLY A 55 11.06 -6.93 7.76
N PRO A 56 10.94 -6.31 6.57
CA PRO A 56 9.95 -6.57 5.51
C PRO A 56 10.30 -7.69 4.51
N TYR A 57 9.26 -8.31 3.95
CA TYR A 57 9.31 -9.34 2.92
C TYR A 57 8.56 -8.92 1.66
N ARG A 58 8.97 -9.45 0.50
CA ARG A 58 8.32 -9.16 -0.81
C ARG A 58 7.20 -10.14 -1.17
N ASP A 59 7.08 -11.25 -0.45
CA ASP A 59 6.15 -12.34 -0.76
C ASP A 59 5.18 -12.66 0.38
N LEU A 60 4.05 -13.26 0.00
CA LEU A 60 2.93 -13.63 0.87
C LEU A 60 3.30 -14.62 1.99
N HIS A 61 4.41 -15.34 1.84
CA HIS A 61 4.85 -16.38 2.77
C HIS A 61 6.06 -15.95 3.60
N CYS A 62 6.49 -14.69 3.48
CA CYS A 62 7.63 -14.13 4.21
C CYS A 62 8.89 -15.00 4.05
N ARG A 63 9.21 -15.40 2.81
CA ARG A 63 10.40 -16.20 2.45
C ARG A 63 11.53 -15.34 1.89
N GLU A 64 11.21 -14.29 1.14
CA GLU A 64 12.16 -13.44 0.44
C GLU A 64 12.20 -12.04 1.07
N PRO A 65 13.34 -11.65 1.68
CA PRO A 65 13.49 -10.31 2.23
C PRO A 65 13.30 -9.22 1.16
N LEU A 66 12.67 -8.12 1.56
CA LEU A 66 12.59 -6.92 0.72
C LEU A 66 13.93 -6.16 0.80
N ARG A 67 14.93 -6.66 0.09
CA ARG A 67 16.15 -5.89 -0.27
C ARG A 67 15.85 -4.85 -1.33
#